data_AF-A0A059V8C3-F1
#
_entry.id   AF-A0A059V8C3-F1
#
_cell.length_a   1.000
_cell.length_b   1.000
_cell.length_c   1.000
_cell.angle_alpha   90.00
_cell.angle_beta   90.00
_cell.angle_gamma   90.00
#
_symmetry.space_group_name_H-M   'P 1'
#
loop_
_entity.id
_entity.type
_entity.pdbx_description
1 polymer ?
#
loop_
_entity_poly.entity_id
_entity_poly.type
_entity_poly.pdbx_seq_one_letter_code
_entity_poly.pdbx_strand_id
1 'polypeptide(L)'
;MPGNIIPLAPESHGNLTKTPRYWPFNNSFAIPIWVKLTGQSGNVTELAKGARDGGADAVTLAGRFMAFVPDVDTMRPVLGTHAGFGGPWALPITCRFLVEARKELGASFPLIGTNGARSGLDVVRFMLSGASAVQMTSAVFAGGFGVLRGSIDAVAHYLEEHATEASAIIGAAADRVATYAEQEERPGYWRKFVPEGSSDA
;
A
#
# COMPACT_ATOMS: atom_id res chain seq x y z
N MET A 1 -39.30 5.88 16.37
CA MET A 1 -39.02 4.77 15.44
C MET A 1 -38.05 3.82 16.14
N PRO A 2 -38.51 2.67 16.66
CA PRO A 2 -37.62 1.71 17.33
C PRO A 2 -36.70 1.07 16.28
N GLY A 3 -35.39 1.00 16.59
CA GLY A 3 -34.38 0.43 15.71
C GLY A 3 -34.55 -1.08 15.56
N ASN A 4 -34.55 -1.55 14.31
CA ASN A 4 -34.49 -2.98 14.01
C ASN A 4 -33.13 -3.52 14.43
N ILE A 5 -33.10 -4.25 15.55
CA ILE A 5 -32.03 -5.19 15.86
C ILE A 5 -32.27 -6.42 14.98
N ILE A 6 -31.36 -6.68 14.05
CA ILE A 6 -31.38 -7.91 13.25
C ILE A 6 -31.08 -9.08 14.21
N PRO A 7 -31.95 -10.09 14.33
CA PRO A 7 -31.73 -11.18 15.28
C PRO A 7 -30.52 -12.03 14.84
N LEU A 8 -29.61 -12.28 15.78
CA LEU A 8 -28.58 -13.30 15.64
C LEU A 8 -29.26 -14.67 15.63
N ALA A 9 -29.04 -15.45 14.57
CA ALA A 9 -29.53 -16.83 14.49
C ALA A 9 -28.85 -17.72 15.56
N PRO A 10 -29.53 -18.76 16.08
CA PRO A 10 -28.99 -19.58 17.17
C PRO A 10 -27.78 -20.40 16.72
N GLU A 11 -26.76 -20.46 17.58
CA GLU A 11 -25.55 -21.24 17.37
C GLU A 11 -25.82 -22.75 17.41
N SER A 12 -25.55 -23.45 16.30
CA SER A 12 -25.36 -24.90 16.31
C SER A 12 -23.86 -25.18 16.17
N HIS A 13 -23.24 -25.69 17.24
CA HIS A 13 -21.87 -26.17 17.23
C HIS A 13 -21.75 -27.39 16.30
N GLY A 14 -20.95 -27.27 15.22
CA GLY A 14 -20.71 -28.36 14.28
C GLY A 14 -19.66 -28.06 13.21
N ASN A 15 -18.52 -28.75 13.30
CA ASN A 15 -17.42 -28.93 12.34
C ASN A 15 -16.80 -27.69 11.64
N LEU A 16 -15.53 -27.43 11.99
CA LEU A 16 -14.63 -26.39 11.48
C LEU A 16 -14.10 -26.62 10.04
N THR A 17 -14.92 -27.12 9.12
CA THR A 17 -14.53 -27.33 7.72
C THR A 17 -15.39 -26.56 6.72
N LYS A 18 -15.91 -25.39 7.11
CA LYS A 18 -16.69 -24.52 6.22
C LYS A 18 -15.90 -23.27 5.85
N THR A 19 -15.78 -23.07 4.53
CA THR A 19 -15.42 -21.86 3.79
C THR A 19 -15.58 -20.58 4.64
N PRO A 20 -14.61 -19.64 4.65
CA PRO A 20 -14.78 -18.40 5.40
C PRO A 20 -16.09 -17.76 4.94
N ARG A 21 -17.07 -17.65 5.85
CA ARG A 21 -18.27 -16.87 5.60
C ARG A 21 -17.84 -15.41 5.66
N TYR A 22 -17.38 -14.89 4.53
CA TYR A 22 -17.27 -13.46 4.33
C TYR A 22 -18.68 -12.88 4.52
N TRP A 23 -18.82 -11.90 5.41
CA TRP A 23 -20.03 -11.10 5.49
C TRP A 23 -20.25 -10.48 4.10
N PRO A 24 -21.31 -10.82 3.36
CA PRO A 24 -21.56 -10.15 2.10
C PRO A 24 -21.93 -8.70 2.44
N PHE A 25 -21.01 -7.77 2.20
CA PHE A 25 -21.29 -6.34 2.36
C PHE A 25 -22.32 -5.83 1.34
N ASN A 26 -22.71 -6.68 0.38
CA ASN A 26 -23.59 -6.30 -0.70
C ASN A 26 -25.01 -5.98 -0.19
N ASN A 27 -25.47 -4.76 -0.52
CA ASN A 27 -26.83 -4.22 -0.35
C ASN A 27 -27.30 -3.69 1.01
N SER A 28 -26.46 -3.60 2.06
CA SER A 28 -26.92 -2.98 3.33
C SER A 28 -26.58 -1.50 3.47
N PHE A 29 -25.60 -0.99 2.72
CA PHE A 29 -25.15 0.40 2.79
C PHE A 29 -25.15 1.02 1.40
N ALA A 30 -25.68 2.24 1.29
CA ALA A 30 -25.75 2.99 0.02
C ALA A 30 -24.48 3.83 -0.27
N ILE A 31 -23.42 3.68 0.54
CA ILE A 31 -22.17 4.42 0.42
C ILE A 31 -21.02 3.46 0.03
N PRO A 32 -20.02 3.92 -0.75
CA PRO A 32 -18.87 3.08 -1.10
C PRO A 32 -18.08 2.62 0.13
N ILE A 33 -17.61 1.37 0.09
CA ILE A 33 -16.86 0.73 1.17
C ILE A 33 -15.42 0.49 0.75
N TRP A 34 -14.48 1.08 1.50
CA TRP A 34 -13.05 0.89 1.30
C TRP A 34 -12.47 0.03 2.41
N VAL A 35 -11.76 -1.03 2.06
CA VAL A 35 -11.17 -1.95 3.04
C VAL A 35 -9.68 -1.67 3.22
N LYS A 36 -9.25 -1.35 4.45
CA LYS A 36 -7.83 -1.13 4.81
C LYS A 36 -7.18 -2.45 5.22
N LEU A 37 -6.21 -2.91 4.44
CA LEU A 37 -5.62 -4.23 4.61
C LEU A 37 -4.29 -4.16 5.37
N THR A 38 -4.00 -5.19 6.16
CA THR A 38 -2.71 -5.34 6.85
C THR A 38 -1.60 -5.72 5.87
N GLY A 39 -0.40 -5.18 6.06
CA GLY A 39 0.81 -5.62 5.34
C GLY A 39 1.46 -6.88 5.92
N GLN A 40 0.97 -7.38 7.06
CA GLN A 40 1.58 -8.51 7.79
C GLN A 40 1.10 -9.89 7.31
N SER A 41 0.25 -9.93 6.28
CA SER A 41 -0.19 -11.19 5.68
C SER A 41 0.95 -11.84 4.90
N GLY A 42 1.03 -13.18 4.94
CA GLY A 42 1.91 -13.94 4.05
C GLY A 42 1.56 -13.77 2.57
N ASN A 43 0.32 -13.35 2.27
CA ASN A 43 -0.10 -12.95 0.94
C ASN A 43 -1.10 -11.77 1.03
N VAL A 44 -0.61 -10.56 0.81
CA VAL A 44 -1.43 -9.33 0.85
C VAL A 44 -2.38 -9.25 -0.34
N THR A 45 -1.99 -9.82 -1.48
CA THR A 45 -2.79 -9.85 -2.72
C THR A 45 -4.05 -10.69 -2.56
N GLU A 46 -3.96 -11.85 -1.90
CA GLU A 46 -5.15 -12.67 -1.59
C GLU A 46 -6.12 -11.98 -0.63
N LEU A 47 -5.62 -11.17 0.32
CA LEU A 47 -6.49 -10.33 1.15
C LEU A 47 -7.22 -9.29 0.31
N ALA A 48 -6.53 -8.68 -0.66
CA ALA A 48 -7.12 -7.68 -1.56
C ALA A 48 -8.20 -8.29 -2.45
N LYS A 49 -7.97 -9.50 -2.95
CA LYS A 49 -8.95 -10.30 -3.68
C LYS A 49 -10.16 -10.66 -2.82
N GLY A 50 -9.93 -11.19 -1.62
CA GLY A 50 -11.01 -11.48 -0.67
C GLY A 50 -11.85 -10.25 -0.32
N ALA A 51 -11.22 -9.07 -0.19
CA ALA A 51 -11.94 -7.82 0.05
C ALA A 51 -12.82 -7.43 -1.15
N ARG A 52 -12.29 -7.46 -2.38
CA ARG A 52 -13.07 -7.20 -3.60
C ARG A 52 -14.23 -8.19 -3.74
N ASP A 53 -13.96 -9.48 -3.61
CA ASP A 53 -14.95 -10.55 -3.77
C ASP A 53 -16.03 -10.48 -2.66
N GLY A 54 -15.68 -9.91 -1.50
CA GLY A 54 -16.61 -9.58 -0.41
C GLY A 54 -17.47 -8.32 -0.63
N GLY A 55 -17.25 -7.59 -1.73
CA GLY A 55 -18.02 -6.40 -2.11
C GLY A 55 -17.36 -5.05 -1.77
N ALA A 56 -16.03 -5.00 -1.56
CA ALA A 56 -15.34 -3.73 -1.41
C ALA A 56 -15.27 -2.97 -2.73
N ASP A 57 -15.53 -1.66 -2.71
CA ASP A 57 -15.39 -0.76 -3.88
C ASP A 57 -13.93 -0.34 -4.12
N ALA A 58 -13.10 -0.41 -3.08
CA ALA A 58 -11.66 -0.17 -3.16
C ALA A 58 -10.92 -0.86 -2.01
N VAL A 59 -9.62 -1.05 -2.18
CA VAL A 59 -8.74 -1.52 -1.10
C VAL A 59 -7.62 -0.52 -0.85
N THR A 60 -7.23 -0.38 0.42
CA THR A 60 -6.09 0.44 0.81
C THR A 60 -4.93 -0.44 1.28
N LEU A 61 -3.78 -0.31 0.61
CA LEU A 61 -2.58 -1.12 0.76
C LEU A 61 -1.39 -0.26 1.21
N ALA A 62 -0.59 -0.63 2.22
CA ALA A 62 -0.82 -1.66 3.23
C ALA A 62 -0.61 -1.10 4.65
N GLY A 63 -1.24 -1.72 5.64
CA GLY A 63 -1.02 -1.46 7.05
C GLY A 63 0.43 -1.70 7.45
N ARG A 64 0.84 -1.11 8.57
CA ARG A 64 2.22 -1.15 9.06
C ARG A 64 2.63 -2.54 9.55
N PHE A 65 3.92 -2.82 9.54
CA PHE A 65 4.50 -4.00 10.17
C PHE A 65 4.70 -3.76 11.65
N MET A 66 4.51 -4.78 12.49
CA MET A 66 4.89 -4.69 13.90
C MET A 66 6.41 -4.64 13.98
N ALA A 67 6.94 -3.72 14.77
CA ALA A 67 8.35 -3.67 15.09
C ALA A 67 8.56 -3.38 16.58
N PHE A 68 9.82 -3.50 16.99
CA PHE A 68 10.30 -3.24 18.33
C PHE A 68 11.58 -2.42 18.22
N VAL A 69 11.71 -1.40 19.05
CA VAL A 69 12.94 -0.60 19.14
C VAL A 69 13.30 -0.47 20.63
N PRO A 70 14.44 -1.01 21.07
CA PRO A 70 14.98 -0.73 22.38
C PRO A 70 15.69 0.63 22.40
N ASP A 71 15.62 1.30 23.53
CA ASP A 71 16.48 2.42 23.85
C ASP A 71 17.86 1.89 24.26
N VAL A 72 18.92 2.39 23.63
CA VAL A 72 20.28 1.82 23.75
C VAL A 72 20.93 2.13 25.10
N ASP A 73 20.54 3.23 25.75
CA ASP A 73 21.15 3.66 27.01
C ASP A 73 20.44 3.04 28.22
N THR A 74 19.11 3.04 28.20
CA THR A 74 18.29 2.48 29.28
C THR A 74 18.05 0.97 29.13
N MET A 75 18.32 0.40 27.96
CA MET A 75 18.04 -1.00 27.60
C MET A 75 16.55 -1.38 27.74
N ARG A 76 15.65 -0.40 27.69
CA ARG A 76 14.20 -0.59 27.81
C ARG A 76 13.51 -0.41 26.47
N PRO A 77 12.30 -0.99 26.26
CA PRO A 77 11.51 -0.70 25.07
C PRO A 77 11.16 0.79 24.98
N VAL A 78 11.40 1.44 23.84
CA VAL A 78 11.10 2.88 23.64
C VAL A 78 9.62 3.20 23.90
N LEU A 79 8.71 2.31 23.52
CA LEU A 79 7.26 2.47 23.68
C LEU A 79 6.67 1.59 24.80
N GLY A 80 7.49 0.86 25.56
CA GLY A 80 7.00 -0.15 26.49
C GLY A 80 6.34 -1.39 25.84
N THR A 81 6.23 -1.44 24.51
CA THR A 81 5.55 -2.50 23.74
C THR A 81 6.01 -2.51 22.27
N HIS A 82 5.49 -3.45 21.49
CA HIS A 82 5.58 -3.47 20.03
C HIS A 82 4.55 -2.51 19.41
N ALA A 83 4.89 -1.86 18.30
CA ALA A 83 3.96 -0.97 17.60
C ALA A 83 4.09 -1.06 16.09
N GLY A 84 3.08 -0.53 15.38
CA GLY A 84 3.11 -0.42 13.92
C GLY A 84 4.18 0.56 13.46
N PHE A 85 5.24 0.04 12.86
CA PHE A 85 6.36 0.79 12.32
C PHE A 85 6.20 1.00 10.82
N GLY A 86 6.58 2.19 10.36
CA GLY A 86 6.44 2.62 8.98
C GLY A 86 7.28 3.84 8.71
N GLY A 87 7.20 4.37 7.50
CA GLY A 87 8.01 5.50 7.07
C GLY A 87 8.58 5.30 5.67
N PRO A 88 9.57 6.10 5.26
CA PRO A 88 10.08 6.10 3.89
C PRO A 88 10.53 4.72 3.38
N TRP A 89 11.11 3.90 4.27
CA TRP A 89 11.55 2.53 3.94
C TRP A 89 10.43 1.61 3.45
N ALA A 90 9.17 1.90 3.80
CA ALA A 90 8.02 1.10 3.40
C ALA A 90 7.49 1.45 1.99
N LEU A 91 7.97 2.54 1.38
CA LEU A 91 7.60 2.95 0.01
C LEU A 91 7.78 1.80 -1.00
N PRO A 92 8.98 1.22 -1.20
CA PRO A 92 9.17 0.15 -2.19
C PRO A 92 8.37 -1.11 -1.86
N ILE A 93 8.15 -1.41 -0.58
CA ILE A 93 7.36 -2.57 -0.14
C ILE A 93 5.89 -2.38 -0.54
N THR A 94 5.33 -1.20 -0.28
CA THR A 94 3.94 -0.94 -0.64
C THR A 94 3.75 -0.82 -2.15
N CYS A 95 4.71 -0.23 -2.88
CA CYS A 95 4.71 -0.26 -4.35
C CYS A 95 4.65 -1.68 -4.90
N ARG A 96 5.42 -2.62 -4.34
CA ARG A 96 5.34 -4.04 -4.72
C ARG A 96 3.93 -4.62 -4.50
N PHE A 97 3.32 -4.37 -3.34
CA PHE A 97 1.96 -4.86 -3.07
C PHE A 97 0.92 -4.28 -4.04
N LEU A 98 1.09 -3.01 -4.45
CA LEU A 98 0.20 -2.39 -5.43
C LEU A 98 0.35 -3.03 -6.82
N VAL A 99 1.57 -3.34 -7.25
CA VAL A 99 1.83 -4.06 -8.51
C VAL A 99 1.15 -5.43 -8.49
N GLU A 100 1.36 -6.21 -7.43
CA GLU A 100 0.79 -7.55 -7.30
C GLU A 100 -0.74 -7.50 -7.23
N ALA A 101 -1.31 -6.59 -6.43
CA ALA A 101 -2.76 -6.41 -6.33
C ALA A 101 -3.39 -5.92 -7.63
N ARG A 102 -2.74 -5.01 -8.37
CA ARG A 102 -3.24 -4.54 -9.67
C ARG A 102 -3.29 -5.68 -10.67
N LYS A 103 -2.25 -6.50 -10.73
CA LYS A 103 -2.19 -7.68 -11.62
C LYS A 103 -3.32 -8.67 -11.32
N GLU A 104 -3.62 -8.90 -10.05
CA GLU A 104 -4.68 -9.84 -9.64
C GLU A 104 -6.10 -9.25 -9.76
N LEU A 105 -6.28 -7.98 -9.41
CA LEU A 105 -7.61 -7.37 -9.31
C LEU A 105 -8.08 -6.71 -10.61
N GLY A 106 -7.15 -6.40 -11.51
CA GLY A 106 -7.39 -5.71 -12.76
C GLY A 106 -7.20 -4.19 -12.64
N ALA A 107 -6.89 -3.56 -13.77
CA ALA A 107 -6.55 -2.13 -13.85
C ALA A 107 -7.67 -1.18 -13.43
N SER A 108 -8.93 -1.65 -13.48
CA SER A 108 -10.13 -0.86 -13.15
C SER A 108 -10.47 -0.84 -11.67
N PHE A 109 -9.93 -1.77 -10.87
CA PHE A 109 -10.23 -1.83 -9.44
C PHE A 109 -9.39 -0.81 -8.64
N PRO A 110 -9.99 0.15 -7.92
CA PRO A 110 -9.24 1.21 -7.26
C PRO A 110 -8.36 0.68 -6.11
N LEU A 111 -7.08 1.03 -6.16
CA LEU A 111 -6.10 0.76 -5.10
C LEU A 111 -5.67 2.06 -4.45
N ILE A 112 -5.68 2.12 -3.12
CA ILE A 112 -5.21 3.30 -2.37
C ILE A 112 -3.87 2.97 -1.72
N GLY A 113 -2.82 3.71 -2.05
CA GLY A 113 -1.49 3.57 -1.46
C GLY A 113 -1.36 4.28 -0.12
N THR A 114 -0.62 3.68 0.83
CA THR A 114 -0.28 4.29 2.12
C THR A 114 1.10 3.81 2.57
N ASN A 115 1.61 4.31 3.71
CA ASN A 115 2.80 3.76 4.37
C ASN A 115 4.07 3.85 3.50
N GLY A 116 4.60 5.06 3.32
CA GLY A 116 5.87 5.25 2.59
C GLY A 116 6.05 6.64 2.03
N ALA A 117 4.96 7.28 1.59
CA ALA A 117 5.03 8.57 0.90
C ALA A 117 5.46 9.70 1.85
N ARG A 118 6.48 10.45 1.41
CA ARG A 118 7.02 11.62 2.12
C ARG A 118 7.02 12.88 1.26
N SER A 119 6.87 12.74 -0.06
CA SER A 119 6.93 13.81 -1.05
C SER A 119 5.97 13.56 -2.22
N GLY A 120 5.78 14.57 -3.08
CA GLY A 120 5.00 14.42 -4.31
C GLY A 120 5.60 13.42 -5.29
N LEU A 121 6.92 13.30 -5.39
CA LEU A 121 7.55 12.25 -6.22
C LEU A 121 7.29 10.85 -5.67
N ASP A 122 7.12 10.70 -4.35
CA ASP A 122 6.68 9.41 -3.80
C ASP A 122 5.23 9.12 -4.17
N VAL A 123 4.36 10.14 -4.18
CA VAL A 123 2.98 10.01 -4.68
C VAL A 123 2.99 9.53 -6.14
N VAL A 124 3.83 10.11 -6.99
CA VAL A 124 4.02 9.65 -8.37
C VAL A 124 4.47 8.18 -8.42
N ARG A 125 5.44 7.76 -7.60
CA ARG A 125 5.89 6.35 -7.53
C ARG A 125 4.76 5.41 -7.14
N PHE A 126 3.93 5.80 -6.17
CA PHE A 126 2.73 5.06 -5.78
C PHE A 126 1.73 4.93 -6.93
N MET A 127 1.47 6.03 -7.66
CA MET A 127 0.56 6.03 -8.80
C MET A 127 1.08 5.15 -9.93
N LEU A 128 2.35 5.30 -10.32
CA LEU A 128 3.02 4.44 -11.31
C LEU A 128 2.94 2.94 -10.93
N SER A 129 2.91 2.65 -9.63
CA SER A 129 2.79 1.29 -9.09
C SER A 129 1.35 0.77 -9.03
N GLY A 130 0.35 1.59 -9.38
CA GLY A 130 -1.05 1.19 -9.50
C GLY A 130 -2.02 1.88 -8.53
N ALA A 131 -1.55 2.77 -7.65
CA ALA A 131 -2.44 3.47 -6.73
C ALA A 131 -3.25 4.57 -7.42
N SER A 132 -4.57 4.58 -7.19
CA SER A 132 -5.49 5.64 -7.62
C SER A 132 -5.46 6.86 -6.69
N ALA A 133 -5.10 6.67 -5.42
CA ALA A 133 -4.84 7.76 -4.48
C ALA A 133 -3.76 7.36 -3.45
N VAL A 134 -3.17 8.34 -2.78
CA VAL A 134 -2.04 8.12 -1.85
C VAL A 134 -2.27 8.84 -0.53
N GLN A 135 -2.07 8.13 0.57
CA GLN A 135 -2.21 8.63 1.94
C GLN A 135 -0.86 9.03 2.54
N MET A 136 -0.81 10.22 3.14
CA MET A 136 0.39 10.76 3.79
C MET A 136 0.08 11.14 5.24
N THR A 137 0.66 10.43 6.20
CA THR A 137 0.45 10.70 7.64
C THR A 137 1.76 11.02 8.35
N SER A 138 2.74 10.10 8.34
CA SER A 138 4.01 10.31 9.03
C SER A 138 4.79 11.52 8.50
N ALA A 139 4.60 11.87 7.22
CA ALA A 139 5.17 13.07 6.63
C ALA A 139 4.57 14.35 7.22
N VAL A 140 3.25 14.35 7.43
CA VAL A 140 2.53 15.47 8.07
C VAL A 140 2.92 15.60 9.54
N PHE A 141 3.07 14.49 10.26
CA PHE A 141 3.54 14.54 11.66
C PHE A 141 4.96 15.09 11.79
N ALA A 142 5.83 14.82 10.81
CA ALA A 142 7.21 15.28 10.86
C ALA A 142 7.42 16.71 10.32
N GLY A 143 6.61 17.14 9.34
CA GLY A 143 6.83 18.38 8.58
C GLY A 143 5.64 19.33 8.51
N GLY A 144 4.53 19.04 9.20
CA GLY A 144 3.30 19.81 9.17
C GLY A 144 2.47 19.63 7.88
N PHE A 145 1.32 20.30 7.83
CA PHE A 145 0.38 20.18 6.71
C PHE A 145 0.92 20.74 5.38
N GLY A 146 1.93 21.60 5.41
CA GLY A 146 2.56 22.17 4.20
C GLY A 146 3.12 21.10 3.24
N VAL A 147 3.51 19.94 3.76
CA VAL A 147 3.93 18.77 2.96
C VAL A 147 2.86 18.36 1.95
N LEU A 148 1.58 18.44 2.31
CA LEU A 148 0.49 18.06 1.39
C LEU A 148 0.43 19.02 0.20
N ARG A 149 0.54 20.33 0.44
CA ARG A 149 0.53 21.34 -0.62
C ARG A 149 1.73 21.16 -1.55
N GLY A 150 2.93 21.05 -0.99
CA GLY A 150 4.14 20.83 -1.79
C GLY A 150 4.12 19.50 -2.57
N SER A 151 3.42 18.48 -2.05
CA SER A 151 3.26 17.21 -2.78
C SER A 151 2.30 17.34 -3.96
N ILE A 152 1.20 18.10 -3.82
CA ILE A 152 0.28 18.39 -4.93
C ILE A 152 1.01 19.18 -6.02
N ASP A 153 1.73 20.24 -5.64
CA ASP A 153 2.46 21.08 -6.59
C ASP A 153 3.54 20.26 -7.35
N ALA A 154 4.27 19.37 -6.65
CA ALA A 154 5.26 18.50 -7.27
C ALA A 154 4.63 17.44 -8.21
N VAL A 155 3.45 16.90 -7.88
CA VAL A 155 2.72 15.99 -8.79
C VAL A 155 2.25 16.76 -10.04
N ALA A 156 1.70 17.96 -9.88
CA ALA A 156 1.26 18.79 -11.01
C ALA A 156 2.45 19.10 -11.95
N HIS A 157 3.58 19.51 -11.38
CA HIS A 157 4.80 19.77 -12.15
C HIS A 157 5.29 18.53 -12.90
N TYR A 158 5.31 17.36 -12.25
CA TYR A 158 5.69 16.11 -12.89
C TYR A 158 4.79 15.79 -14.11
N LEU A 159 3.47 15.97 -13.96
CA LEU A 159 2.50 15.72 -15.03
C LEU A 159 2.70 16.68 -16.21
N GLU A 160 2.94 17.97 -15.94
CA GLU A 160 3.24 18.99 -16.95
C GLU A 160 4.53 18.68 -17.70
N GLU A 161 5.62 18.37 -16.99
CA GLU A 161 6.93 18.04 -17.58
C GLU A 161 6.84 16.82 -18.52
N HIS A 162 6.02 15.83 -18.16
CA HIS A 162 5.84 14.60 -18.93
C HIS A 162 4.69 14.68 -19.94
N ALA A 163 4.03 15.84 -20.08
CA ALA A 163 2.86 16.05 -20.92
C ALA A 163 1.81 14.94 -20.78
N THR A 164 1.48 14.58 -19.53
CA THR A 164 0.58 13.47 -19.20
C THR A 164 -0.44 13.87 -18.14
N GLU A 165 -1.43 13.01 -17.90
CA GLU A 165 -2.48 13.23 -16.91
C GLU A 165 -2.41 12.22 -15.77
N ALA A 166 -2.98 12.58 -14.61
CA ALA A 166 -2.96 11.74 -13.41
C ALA A 166 -3.50 10.32 -13.67
N SER A 167 -4.58 10.20 -14.45
CA SER A 167 -5.19 8.91 -14.81
C SER A 167 -4.26 8.03 -15.64
N ALA A 168 -3.48 8.62 -16.55
CA ALA A 168 -2.61 7.91 -17.48
C ALA A 168 -1.39 7.28 -16.80
N ILE A 169 -0.94 7.84 -15.68
CA ILE A 169 0.22 7.30 -14.95
C ILE A 169 -0.16 6.18 -13.97
N ILE A 170 -1.45 5.98 -13.67
CA ILE A 170 -1.89 4.95 -12.71
C ILE A 170 -1.58 3.56 -13.27
N GLY A 171 -0.61 2.89 -12.64
CA GLY A 171 -0.14 1.56 -13.02
C GLY A 171 0.77 1.53 -14.25
N ALA A 172 1.17 2.68 -14.79
CA ALA A 172 1.99 2.70 -16.01
C ALA A 172 3.32 1.93 -15.84
N ALA A 173 3.93 1.94 -14.66
CA ALA A 173 5.10 1.10 -14.39
C ALA A 173 4.69 -0.33 -14.03
N ALA A 174 3.65 -0.50 -13.21
CA ALA A 174 3.15 -1.81 -12.78
C ALA A 174 2.80 -2.74 -13.95
N ASP A 175 2.18 -2.20 -15.00
CA ASP A 175 1.73 -2.95 -16.17
C ASP A 175 2.90 -3.42 -17.07
N ARG A 176 4.11 -2.94 -16.80
CA ARG A 176 5.35 -3.29 -17.51
C ARG A 176 6.30 -4.14 -16.68
N VAL A 177 5.89 -4.56 -15.47
CA VAL A 177 6.73 -5.39 -14.59
C VAL A 177 6.86 -6.80 -15.18
N ALA A 178 8.08 -7.15 -15.57
CA ALA A 178 8.46 -8.49 -15.96
C ALA A 178 8.91 -9.33 -14.75
N THR A 179 8.96 -10.65 -14.92
CA THR A 179 9.53 -11.55 -13.92
C THR A 179 11.04 -11.37 -13.81
N TYR A 180 11.61 -11.84 -12.70
CA TYR A 180 13.06 -11.80 -12.53
C TYR A 180 13.82 -12.57 -13.62
N ALA A 181 13.25 -13.68 -14.12
CA ALA A 181 13.86 -14.49 -15.17
C ALA A 181 13.89 -13.81 -16.54
N GLU A 182 13.05 -12.79 -16.75
CA GLU A 182 12.96 -12.02 -18.00
C GLU A 182 13.84 -10.76 -17.98
N GLN A 183 14.63 -10.54 -16.91
CA GLN A 183 15.49 -9.37 -16.83
C GLN A 183 16.62 -9.43 -17.84
N GLU A 184 16.80 -8.33 -18.56
CA GLU A 184 17.97 -8.12 -19.41
C GLU A 184 19.23 -8.05 -18.55
N GLU A 185 20.27 -8.78 -18.93
CA GLU A 185 21.58 -8.61 -18.31
C GLU A 185 22.09 -7.20 -18.56
N ARG A 186 22.63 -6.57 -17.50
CA ARG A 186 23.25 -5.24 -17.60
C ARG A 186 24.71 -5.28 -17.14
N PRO A 187 25.62 -5.91 -17.91
CA PRO A 187 27.02 -6.04 -17.53
C PRO A 187 27.63 -4.69 -17.19
N GLY A 188 28.25 -4.59 -16.02
CA GLY A 188 28.93 -3.37 -15.58
C GLY A 188 28.02 -2.22 -15.13
N TYR A 189 26.69 -2.37 -15.13
CA TYR A 189 25.78 -1.32 -14.64
C TYR A 189 26.04 -0.96 -13.16
N TRP A 190 26.47 -1.94 -12.37
CA TRP A 190 26.87 -1.76 -10.98
C TRP A 190 28.00 -0.72 -10.80
N ARG A 191 28.88 -0.54 -11.80
CA ARG A 191 30.00 0.42 -11.74
C ARG A 191 29.56 1.87 -11.56
N LYS A 192 28.32 2.21 -11.96
CA LYS A 192 27.74 3.54 -11.76
C LYS A 192 27.49 3.87 -10.28
N PHE A 193 27.48 2.85 -9.41
CA PHE A 193 27.21 2.99 -7.97
C PHE A 193 28.47 2.74 -7.13
N VAL A 194 29.60 2.50 -7.78
CA VAL A 194 30.90 2.35 -7.13
C VAL A 194 31.43 3.75 -6.83
N PRO A 195 31.71 4.10 -5.57
CA PRO A 195 32.28 5.40 -5.23
C PRO A 195 33.61 5.63 -5.96
N GLU A 196 33.85 6.86 -6.41
CA GLU A 196 35.14 7.20 -7.01
C GLU A 196 36.28 6.92 -6.01
N GLY A 197 37.29 6.18 -6.46
CA GLY A 197 38.47 5.84 -5.63
C GLY A 197 38.37 4.55 -4.81
N SER A 198 37.27 3.80 -4.85
CA SER A 198 37.30 2.41 -4.40
C SER A 198 38.05 1.58 -5.44
N SER A 199 39.35 1.38 -5.22
CA SER A 199 40.15 0.45 -6.03
C SER A 199 39.53 -0.95 -5.96
N ASP A 200 39.42 -1.64 -7.09
CA ASP A 200 39.15 -3.07 -7.14
C ASP A 200 40.25 -3.78 -6.32
N ALA A 201 39.92 -4.18 -5.10
CA ALA A 201 40.78 -5.01 -4.24
C ALA A 201 40.76 -6.47 -4.71
#